data_AF-A0A1B6FYV8-F1
#
_entry.id   AF-A0A1B6FYV8-F1
#
_cell.length_a   1.000
_cell.length_b   1.000
_cell.length_c   1.000
_cell.angle_alpha   90.00
_cell.angle_beta   90.00
_cell.angle_gamma   90.00
#
_symmetry.space_group_name_H-M   'P 1'
#
loop_
_entity.id
_entity.type
_entity.pdbx_description
1 polymer ?
#
loop_
_entity_poly.entity_id
_entity_poly.type
_entity_poly.pdbx_seq_one_letter_code
_entity_poly.pdbx_strand_id
1 'polypeptide(L)'
;RNMNMKTNISVFLSIVISFACITSTTTDFDVPCAARFGDSGYVCVCNATYCDTFTYPSRSTKNFTHIFTSNHTPGYNFRWGPVQNASALPISVSDDVIKITINTSHTYQQLKGIGSSFTDSFCINLKNLSYSAAQNLLNSFFAPNGSEYKLARVPIAASDFCTRTYTYDDTPGDVTLEHFQLAEEDYEYKIPIISAAKEISRHSLYLVATPWTSPNWTKTNNNYPPGYLKQEYWTYWANYIIRFLEEYKKEGIDFWGFSVSNEPSNSIYMGLKYLINNIMFMPMDHRVFVKEHLGPLLRASPFNKTKIFTFEDSRKFLKYWIDRVMEDPDVATYIDGVSV
;
A
#
# COMPACT_ATOMS: atom_id res chain seq x y z
N ARG A 1 10.94 -22.45 -81.10
CA ARG A 1 12.21 -22.02 -80.49
C ARG A 1 11.92 -21.74 -79.03
N ASN A 2 12.49 -22.55 -78.14
CA ASN A 2 12.36 -22.49 -76.68
C ASN A 2 12.74 -21.11 -76.12
N MET A 3 12.09 -20.71 -75.02
CA MET A 3 12.57 -19.90 -73.89
C MET A 3 11.34 -19.28 -73.20
N ASN A 4 11.23 -19.15 -71.89
CA ASN A 4 11.92 -19.71 -70.73
C ASN A 4 11.03 -19.30 -69.54
N MET A 5 10.80 -20.23 -68.63
CA MET A 5 10.20 -20.00 -67.30
C MET A 5 11.02 -18.97 -66.53
N LYS A 6 10.38 -17.94 -65.96
CA LYS A 6 10.86 -17.25 -64.76
C LYS A 6 9.71 -16.96 -63.81
N THR A 7 9.67 -17.78 -62.77
CA THR A 7 8.82 -17.67 -61.59
C THR A 7 9.33 -16.51 -60.72
N ASN A 8 8.49 -15.51 -60.46
CA ASN A 8 8.77 -14.46 -59.47
C ASN A 8 8.35 -14.98 -58.08
N ILE A 9 9.33 -15.37 -57.27
CA ILE A 9 9.14 -15.64 -55.84
C ILE A 9 9.48 -14.34 -55.10
N SER A 10 8.46 -13.77 -54.45
CA SER A 10 8.60 -12.62 -53.55
C SER A 10 9.27 -13.08 -52.26
N VAL A 11 10.48 -12.60 -51.99
CA VAL A 11 11.22 -12.87 -50.76
C VAL A 11 10.69 -11.94 -49.67
N PHE A 12 9.94 -12.48 -48.70
CA PHE A 12 9.67 -11.81 -47.43
C PHE A 12 10.91 -11.96 -46.54
N LEU A 13 11.56 -10.84 -46.22
CA LEU A 13 12.68 -10.79 -45.29
C LEU A 13 12.13 -10.71 -43.85
N SER A 14 12.00 -11.86 -43.19
CA SER A 14 11.71 -11.90 -41.75
C SER A 14 12.98 -11.58 -40.97
N ILE A 15 13.09 -10.36 -40.46
CA ILE A 15 14.13 -9.99 -39.48
C ILE A 15 13.72 -10.57 -38.14
N VAL A 16 14.35 -11.70 -37.77
CA VAL A 16 14.28 -12.24 -36.40
C VAL A 16 15.33 -11.50 -35.57
N ILE A 17 14.90 -10.47 -34.82
CA ILE A 17 15.73 -9.88 -33.77
C ILE A 17 15.71 -10.88 -32.60
N SER A 18 16.76 -11.69 -32.51
CA SER A 18 17.02 -12.50 -31.32
C SER A 18 17.45 -11.54 -30.21
N PHE A 19 16.57 -11.28 -29.25
CA PHE A 19 16.96 -10.73 -27.96
C PHE A 19 17.82 -11.78 -27.25
N ALA A 20 19.14 -11.66 -27.40
CA ALA A 20 20.06 -12.32 -26.50
C ALA A 20 19.85 -11.69 -25.12
N CYS A 21 19.13 -12.40 -24.24
CA CYS A 21 19.18 -12.13 -22.81
C CYS A 21 20.63 -12.32 -22.37
N ILE A 22 21.38 -11.22 -22.28
CA ILE A 22 22.64 -11.19 -21.56
C ILE A 22 22.26 -11.34 -20.10
N THR A 23 22.19 -12.58 -19.61
CA THR A 23 22.22 -12.84 -18.17
C THR A 23 23.63 -12.51 -17.71
N SER A 24 23.86 -11.24 -17.37
CA SER A 24 25.03 -10.86 -16.59
C SER A 24 24.88 -11.53 -15.23
N THR A 25 25.57 -12.65 -15.02
CA THR A 25 25.81 -13.18 -13.69
C THR A 25 26.88 -12.30 -13.04
N THR A 26 26.50 -11.07 -12.67
CA THR A 26 27.23 -10.35 -11.64
C THR A 26 26.94 -11.10 -10.36
N THR A 27 27.97 -11.66 -9.74
CA THR A 27 27.88 -11.99 -8.31
C THR A 27 27.85 -10.65 -7.59
N ASP A 28 26.68 -9.99 -7.57
CA ASP A 28 26.53 -8.71 -6.91
C ASP A 28 26.69 -8.93 -5.41
N PHE A 29 27.84 -8.51 -4.90
CA PHE A 29 28.04 -8.38 -3.47
C PHE A 29 27.09 -7.31 -2.95
N ASP A 30 26.47 -7.57 -1.80
CA ASP A 30 25.62 -6.59 -1.12
C ASP A 30 26.37 -5.28 -0.91
N VAL A 31 25.71 -4.17 -1.22
CA VAL A 31 26.26 -2.82 -1.03
C VAL A 31 26.03 -2.41 0.43
N PRO A 32 27.07 -2.08 1.20
CA PRO A 32 26.92 -1.77 2.62
C PRO A 32 26.24 -0.41 2.83
N CYS A 33 25.72 -0.19 4.03
CA CYS A 33 25.22 1.11 4.47
C CYS A 33 26.33 2.18 4.43
N ALA A 34 26.13 3.25 3.66
CA ALA A 34 26.93 4.47 3.76
C ALA A 34 26.46 5.28 4.98
N ALA A 35 26.91 4.86 6.16
CA ALA A 35 26.45 5.38 7.44
C ALA A 35 26.77 6.87 7.62
N ARG A 36 25.77 7.65 8.01
CA ARG A 36 25.94 9.04 8.45
C ARG A 36 25.16 9.28 9.74
N PHE A 37 25.79 9.89 10.73
CA PHE A 37 25.10 10.30 11.95
C PHE A 37 24.29 11.57 11.69
N GLY A 38 23.01 11.57 12.09
CA GLY A 38 22.12 12.72 12.04
C GLY A 38 21.32 12.86 13.34
N ASP A 39 20.32 13.74 13.32
CA ASP A 39 19.61 14.18 14.53
C ASP A 39 18.85 13.06 15.27
N SER A 40 18.50 11.98 14.57
CA SER A 40 17.77 10.82 15.12
C SER A 40 18.61 9.54 15.18
N GLY A 41 19.94 9.66 15.07
CA GLY A 41 20.87 8.52 15.02
C GLY A 41 21.47 8.32 13.63
N TYR A 42 21.98 7.10 13.38
CA TYR A 42 22.59 6.78 12.09
C TYR A 42 21.56 6.51 11.01
N VAL A 43 21.83 7.00 9.80
CA VAL A 43 21.09 6.72 8.57
C VAL A 43 22.03 6.12 7.51
N CYS A 44 21.46 5.41 6.54
CA CYS A 44 22.19 4.96 5.34
C CYS A 44 21.95 5.95 4.20
N VAL A 45 23.03 6.56 3.71
CA VAL A 45 22.94 7.60 2.68
C VAL A 45 22.87 6.95 1.30
N CYS A 46 21.79 7.25 0.57
CA CYS A 46 21.62 6.85 -0.83
C CYS A 46 21.64 8.08 -1.76
N ASN A 47 22.04 7.87 -3.00
CA ASN A 47 22.01 8.85 -4.09
C ASN A 47 21.78 8.14 -5.45
N ALA A 48 22.00 8.86 -6.56
CA ALA A 48 21.78 8.35 -7.92
C ALA A 48 22.67 7.15 -8.30
N THR A 49 23.84 7.01 -7.68
CA THR A 49 24.86 6.02 -8.03
C THR A 49 25.15 5.03 -6.91
N TYR A 50 24.51 5.19 -5.75
CA TYR A 50 24.79 4.40 -4.55
C TYR A 50 23.53 4.25 -3.69
N CYS A 51 23.23 3.02 -3.29
CA CYS A 51 22.30 2.75 -2.19
C CYS A 51 22.60 1.36 -1.63
N ASP A 52 22.41 1.16 -0.33
CA ASP A 52 22.64 -0.15 0.28
C ASP A 52 21.62 -1.18 -0.21
N THR A 53 22.10 -2.41 -0.36
CA THR A 53 21.31 -3.55 -0.83
C THR A 53 21.55 -4.74 0.08
N PHE A 54 20.59 -5.66 0.13
CA PHE A 54 20.69 -6.84 0.96
C PHE A 54 20.09 -8.07 0.30
N THR A 55 20.90 -9.11 0.13
CA THR A 55 20.47 -10.38 -0.44
C THR A 55 20.11 -11.33 0.69
N TYR A 56 18.82 -11.64 0.82
CA TYR A 56 18.35 -12.59 1.83
C TYR A 56 19.01 -13.97 1.64
N PRO A 57 19.64 -14.52 2.70
CA PRO A 57 20.17 -15.88 2.65
C PRO A 57 19.08 -16.90 2.30
N SER A 58 19.45 -17.96 1.57
CA SER A 58 18.52 -19.03 1.22
C SER A 58 17.95 -19.67 2.49
N ARG A 59 16.62 -19.85 2.53
CA ARG A 59 15.95 -20.49 3.66
C ARG A 59 16.49 -21.90 3.87
N SER A 60 16.87 -22.22 5.11
CA SER A 60 17.43 -23.51 5.51
C SER A 60 16.81 -23.97 6.83
N THR A 61 16.51 -25.26 6.94
CA THR A 61 16.12 -25.88 8.22
C THR A 61 17.34 -26.28 9.06
N LYS A 62 18.53 -26.27 8.47
CA LYS A 62 19.79 -26.65 9.12
C LYS A 62 20.56 -25.46 9.66
N ASN A 63 20.30 -24.25 9.14
CA ASN A 63 21.01 -23.04 9.52
C ASN A 63 20.02 -21.98 10.00
N PHE A 64 20.39 -21.23 11.02
CA PHE A 64 19.71 -20.01 11.39
C PHE A 64 20.30 -18.82 10.61
N THR A 65 19.47 -17.81 10.41
CA THR A 65 19.90 -16.48 9.95
C THR A 65 19.29 -15.46 10.89
N HIS A 66 20.13 -14.58 11.43
CA HIS A 66 19.73 -13.45 12.25
C HIS A 66 20.10 -12.18 11.48
N ILE A 67 19.11 -11.40 11.07
CA ILE A 67 19.27 -10.11 10.40
C ILE A 67 19.00 -9.03 11.44
N PHE A 68 19.87 -8.03 11.54
CA PHE A 68 19.77 -6.97 12.54
C PHE A 68 20.39 -5.66 12.03
N THR A 69 20.03 -4.56 12.69
CA THR A 69 20.63 -3.23 12.52
C THR A 69 20.76 -2.60 13.90
N SER A 70 21.77 -1.75 14.11
CA SER A 70 21.97 -1.06 15.38
C SER A 70 22.67 0.28 15.20
N ASN A 71 22.68 1.12 16.24
CA ASN A 71 23.47 2.36 16.21
C ASN A 71 24.97 2.12 16.03
N HIS A 72 25.51 0.96 16.42
CA HIS A 72 26.93 0.63 16.24
C HIS A 72 27.22 0.01 14.87
N THR A 73 26.20 -0.58 14.24
CA THR A 73 26.28 -1.26 12.95
C THR A 73 25.01 -0.92 12.15
N PRO A 74 24.91 0.31 11.61
CA PRO A 74 23.74 0.71 10.86
C PRO A 74 23.65 -0.04 9.52
N GLY A 75 22.43 -0.20 9.03
CA GLY A 75 22.12 -0.95 7.81
C GLY A 75 21.89 -2.44 8.04
N TYR A 76 21.75 -3.18 6.93
CA TYR A 76 21.53 -4.61 6.97
C TYR A 76 22.78 -5.36 7.40
N ASN A 77 22.77 -5.89 8.63
CA ASN A 77 23.77 -6.82 9.12
C ASN A 77 23.14 -8.19 9.29
N PHE A 78 23.93 -9.23 9.14
CA PHE A 78 23.44 -10.58 9.38
C PHE A 78 24.51 -11.47 10.00
N ARG A 79 24.04 -12.46 10.77
CA ARG A 79 24.81 -13.61 11.24
C ARG A 79 24.06 -14.87 10.84
N TRP A 80 24.81 -15.91 10.51
CA TRP A 80 24.25 -17.20 10.23
C TRP A 80 25.11 -18.28 10.87
N GLY A 81 24.53 -19.45 11.06
CA GLY A 81 25.24 -20.60 11.60
C GLY A 81 24.35 -21.83 11.64
N PRO A 82 24.92 -23.01 11.93
CA PRO A 82 24.13 -24.22 12.05
C PRO A 82 23.18 -24.13 13.26
N VAL A 83 21.96 -24.62 13.07
CA VAL A 83 21.06 -24.94 14.18
C VAL A 83 21.62 -26.18 14.86
N GLN A 84 22.00 -26.04 16.12
CA GLN A 84 22.63 -27.11 16.89
C GLN A 84 21.71 -27.54 18.04
N ASN A 85 21.68 -28.84 18.33
CA ASN A 85 21.01 -29.33 19.51
C ASN A 85 21.86 -28.91 20.73
N ALA A 86 21.29 -28.07 21.60
CA ALA A 86 21.97 -27.59 22.80
C ALA A 86 22.48 -28.74 23.69
N SER A 87 21.77 -29.88 23.72
CA SER A 87 22.19 -31.07 24.48
C SER A 87 23.43 -31.78 23.90
N ALA A 88 23.78 -31.51 22.64
CA ALA A 88 24.97 -32.04 21.98
C ALA A 88 26.18 -31.09 22.06
N LEU A 89 25.99 -29.89 22.64
CA LEU A 89 27.05 -28.92 22.82
C LEU A 89 27.66 -29.07 24.23
N PRO A 90 28.99 -28.92 24.38
CA PRO A 90 29.65 -28.90 25.69
C PRO A 90 29.44 -27.55 26.39
N ILE A 91 28.20 -27.06 26.39
CA ILE A 91 27.81 -25.79 26.99
C ILE A 91 26.96 -26.13 28.21
N SER A 92 27.47 -25.82 29.40
CA SER A 92 26.64 -25.74 30.60
C SER A 92 25.77 -24.50 30.45
N VAL A 93 24.51 -24.70 30.08
CA VAL A 93 23.52 -23.62 30.06
C VAL A 93 23.35 -23.16 31.50
N SER A 94 23.95 -22.01 31.87
CA SER A 94 23.74 -21.45 33.21
C SER A 94 22.29 -21.00 33.35
N ASP A 95 21.81 -20.88 34.59
CA ASP A 95 20.46 -20.35 34.85
C ASP A 95 20.30 -18.87 34.39
N ASP A 96 21.40 -18.19 34.02
CA ASP A 96 21.43 -16.80 33.54
C ASP A 96 21.21 -16.64 32.03
N VAL A 97 20.80 -17.69 31.30
CA VAL A 97 20.50 -17.56 29.87
C VAL A 97 19.07 -17.09 29.60
N ILE A 98 18.91 -16.25 28.57
CA ILE A 98 17.59 -15.94 28.02
C ILE A 98 17.13 -17.12 27.16
N LYS A 99 16.16 -17.88 27.67
CA LYS A 99 15.54 -19.00 26.94
C LYS A 99 14.26 -18.55 26.26
N ILE A 100 14.26 -18.58 24.92
CA ILE A 100 13.06 -18.37 24.10
C ILE A 100 12.58 -19.73 23.58
N THR A 101 11.34 -20.09 23.87
CA THR A 101 10.73 -21.36 23.42
C THR A 101 9.64 -21.07 22.40
N ILE A 102 9.73 -21.69 21.22
CA ILE A 102 8.75 -21.54 20.13
C ILE A 102 7.92 -22.82 20.03
N ASN A 103 6.61 -22.72 20.22
CA ASN A 103 5.70 -23.84 19.98
C ASN A 103 5.11 -23.75 18.57
N THR A 104 5.63 -24.56 17.64
CA THR A 104 5.19 -24.56 16.24
C THR A 104 3.86 -25.28 15.99
N SER A 105 3.32 -26.00 16.99
CA SER A 105 2.00 -26.65 16.89
C SER A 105 0.84 -25.68 17.13
N HIS A 106 1.12 -24.49 17.68
CA HIS A 106 0.12 -23.45 17.94
C HIS A 106 0.30 -22.31 16.93
N THR A 107 -0.65 -22.18 15.99
CA THR A 107 -0.63 -21.13 14.96
C THR A 107 -1.58 -19.98 15.30
N TYR A 108 -1.25 -18.76 14.85
CA TYR A 108 -2.08 -17.56 14.99
C TYR A 108 -2.49 -17.01 13.61
N GLN A 109 -2.66 -15.70 13.49
CA GLN A 109 -3.05 -15.05 12.24
C GLN A 109 -1.98 -15.20 11.14
N GLN A 110 -2.44 -15.21 9.88
CA GLN A 110 -1.56 -15.10 8.74
C GLN A 110 -1.21 -13.63 8.48
N LEU A 111 0.07 -13.35 8.26
CA LEU A 111 0.52 -12.01 7.91
C LEU A 111 0.31 -11.76 6.41
N LYS A 112 -0.56 -10.80 6.08
CA LYS A 112 -0.86 -10.44 4.69
C LYS A 112 0.31 -9.71 4.01
N GLY A 113 0.93 -8.78 4.73
CA GLY A 113 2.03 -7.97 4.24
C GLY A 113 2.41 -6.85 5.21
N ILE A 114 3.53 -6.20 4.91
CA ILE A 114 4.02 -4.99 5.57
C ILE A 114 4.30 -3.97 4.45
N GLY A 115 4.08 -2.69 4.72
CA GLY A 115 4.59 -1.62 3.87
C GLY A 115 4.16 -0.24 4.34
N SER A 116 3.87 0.67 3.40
CA SER A 116 3.70 2.11 3.66
C SER A 116 2.62 2.75 2.77
N SER A 117 2.52 4.08 2.72
CA SER A 117 1.48 4.82 2.00
C SER A 117 2.04 5.61 0.82
N PHE A 118 1.36 5.54 -0.34
CA PHE A 118 1.59 6.40 -1.50
C PHE A 118 0.81 7.72 -1.36
N THR A 119 1.19 8.54 -0.38
CA THR A 119 0.64 9.91 -0.23
C THR A 119 1.18 10.84 -1.32
N ASP A 120 0.48 11.94 -1.60
CA ASP A 120 0.95 12.97 -2.52
C ASP A 120 2.35 13.45 -2.11
N SER A 121 2.57 13.71 -0.83
CA SER A 121 3.87 14.13 -0.31
C SER A 121 4.98 13.11 -0.59
N PHE A 122 4.76 11.81 -0.37
CA PHE A 122 5.76 10.80 -0.68
C PHE A 122 6.08 10.79 -2.19
N CYS A 123 5.04 10.80 -3.01
CA CYS A 123 5.18 10.69 -4.45
C CYS A 123 5.83 11.94 -5.07
N ILE A 124 5.51 13.14 -4.57
CA ILE A 124 6.16 14.41 -4.96
C ILE A 124 7.64 14.41 -4.56
N ASN A 125 7.97 14.02 -3.32
CA ASN A 125 9.36 13.95 -2.87
C ASN A 125 10.18 12.95 -3.68
N LEU A 126 9.59 11.81 -4.06
CA LEU A 126 10.22 10.83 -4.92
C LEU A 126 10.50 11.40 -6.32
N LYS A 127 9.53 12.11 -6.92
CA LYS A 127 9.68 12.75 -8.25
C LYS A 127 10.69 13.89 -8.26
N ASN A 128 10.94 14.53 -7.11
CA ASN A 128 11.97 15.56 -6.95
C ASN A 128 13.41 15.02 -6.93
N LEU A 129 13.59 13.70 -6.83
CA LEU A 129 14.90 13.07 -6.98
C LEU A 129 15.26 12.90 -8.46
N SER A 130 16.56 12.79 -8.77
CA SER A 130 16.98 12.27 -10.08
C SER A 130 16.41 10.86 -10.29
N TYR A 131 16.09 10.50 -11.54
CA TYR A 131 15.52 9.19 -11.87
C TYR A 131 16.24 8.00 -11.19
N SER A 132 17.58 7.94 -11.27
CA SER A 132 18.33 6.84 -10.67
C SER A 132 18.24 6.79 -9.13
N ALA A 133 18.17 7.96 -8.47
CA ALA A 133 18.00 8.02 -7.01
C ALA A 133 16.58 7.60 -6.59
N ALA A 134 15.56 8.02 -7.36
CA ALA A 134 14.19 7.55 -7.15
C ALA A 134 14.07 6.04 -7.35
N GLN A 135 14.72 5.50 -8.38
CA GLN A 135 14.78 4.06 -8.64
C GLN A 135 15.46 3.30 -7.50
N ASN A 136 16.58 3.80 -6.97
CA ASN A 136 17.23 3.21 -5.81
C ASN A 136 16.30 3.19 -4.59
N LEU A 137 15.59 4.28 -4.32
CA LEU A 137 14.64 4.36 -3.20
C LEU A 137 13.46 3.38 -3.37
N LEU A 138 12.88 3.27 -4.57
CA LEU A 138 11.83 2.29 -4.84
C LEU A 138 12.35 0.85 -4.71
N ASN A 139 13.58 0.58 -5.17
CA ASN A 139 14.20 -0.73 -5.00
C ASN A 139 14.40 -1.07 -3.51
N SER A 140 14.84 -0.11 -2.68
CA SER A 140 14.97 -0.31 -1.23
C SER A 140 13.66 -0.75 -0.57
N PHE A 141 12.51 -0.28 -1.05
CA PHE A 141 11.20 -0.67 -0.53
C PHE A 141 10.67 -1.97 -1.14
N PHE A 142 10.73 -2.13 -2.47
CA PHE A 142 9.94 -3.14 -3.18
C PHE A 142 10.76 -4.26 -3.82
N ALA A 143 12.06 -4.06 -4.07
CA ALA A 143 12.87 -5.05 -4.75
C ALA A 143 13.23 -6.24 -3.84
N PRO A 144 13.55 -7.41 -4.42
CA PRO A 144 14.00 -8.59 -3.66
C PRO A 144 15.29 -8.38 -2.84
N ASN A 145 16.11 -7.39 -3.23
CA ASN A 145 17.31 -6.99 -2.51
C ASN A 145 17.07 -5.77 -1.57
N GLY A 146 15.81 -5.49 -1.24
CA GLY A 146 15.37 -4.46 -0.29
C GLY A 146 14.42 -5.03 0.78
N SER A 147 13.43 -4.24 1.20
CA SER A 147 12.48 -4.61 2.26
C SER A 147 11.30 -5.47 1.78
N GLU A 148 11.14 -5.65 0.46
CA GLU A 148 10.05 -6.42 -0.15
C GLU A 148 8.64 -6.07 0.38
N TYR A 149 8.31 -4.78 0.42
CA TYR A 149 6.99 -4.30 0.84
C TYR A 149 5.87 -4.93 0.01
N LYS A 150 4.90 -5.54 0.70
CA LYS A 150 3.79 -6.30 0.08
C LYS A 150 2.44 -5.63 0.19
N LEU A 151 2.33 -4.61 1.03
CA LEU A 151 1.10 -3.88 1.31
C LEU A 151 1.38 -2.40 1.14
N ALA A 152 0.49 -1.66 0.48
CA ALA A 152 0.57 -0.21 0.48
C ALA A 152 -0.81 0.44 0.59
N ARG A 153 -0.85 1.59 1.25
CA ARG A 153 -2.05 2.42 1.38
C ARG A 153 -2.05 3.51 0.33
N VAL A 154 -3.21 3.86 -0.21
CA VAL A 154 -3.37 4.94 -1.20
C VAL A 154 -4.52 5.85 -0.77
N PRO A 155 -4.25 7.15 -0.56
CA PRO A 155 -5.33 8.10 -0.39
C PRO A 155 -6.27 8.17 -1.59
N ILE A 156 -7.58 8.17 -1.34
CA ILE A 156 -8.58 8.57 -2.32
C ILE A 156 -8.65 10.10 -2.23
N ALA A 157 -8.15 10.78 -3.25
CA ALA A 157 -7.92 12.22 -3.29
C ALA A 157 -6.99 12.74 -2.17
N ALA A 158 -7.23 13.96 -1.68
CA ALA A 158 -6.36 14.65 -0.73
C ALA A 158 -6.38 14.05 0.69
N SER A 159 -5.20 13.78 1.24
CA SER A 159 -4.97 13.54 2.68
C SER A 159 -4.62 14.84 3.42
N ASP A 160 -4.01 14.77 4.60
CA ASP A 160 -3.22 15.86 5.20
C ASP A 160 -1.84 16.03 4.55
N PHE A 161 -1.26 14.94 4.03
CA PHE A 161 0.01 14.91 3.32
C PHE A 161 -0.11 15.30 1.83
N CYS A 162 -0.81 16.39 1.52
CA CYS A 162 -0.96 16.94 0.18
C CYS A 162 -0.65 18.45 0.15
N THR A 163 -0.38 19.00 -1.03
CA THR A 163 -0.07 20.44 -1.21
C THR A 163 -1.31 21.33 -1.27
N ARG A 164 -2.48 20.74 -1.54
CA ARG A 164 -3.80 21.40 -1.54
C ARG A 164 -4.88 20.40 -1.20
N THR A 165 -6.01 20.86 -0.66
CA THR A 165 -7.21 20.02 -0.52
C THR A 165 -7.95 19.92 -1.85
N TYR A 166 -8.38 18.70 -2.21
CA TYR A 166 -9.20 18.41 -3.38
C TYR A 166 -9.97 17.11 -3.20
N THR A 167 -11.06 16.95 -3.95
CA THR A 167 -11.69 15.66 -4.21
C THR A 167 -11.74 15.40 -5.71
N TYR A 168 -12.34 14.29 -6.11
CA TYR A 168 -12.54 13.95 -7.52
C TYR A 168 -13.82 14.52 -8.11
N ASP A 169 -14.68 15.14 -7.29
CA ASP A 169 -15.94 15.70 -7.75
C ASP A 169 -16.34 16.96 -6.95
N ASP A 170 -15.51 17.99 -7.09
CA ASP A 170 -15.71 19.28 -6.40
C ASP A 170 -16.76 20.18 -7.11
N THR A 171 -17.50 19.68 -8.11
CA THR A 171 -18.57 20.41 -8.80
C THR A 171 -19.86 20.38 -7.96
N PRO A 172 -20.37 21.52 -7.45
CA PRO A 172 -21.52 21.50 -6.57
C PRO A 172 -22.79 20.94 -7.22
N GLY A 173 -23.42 19.96 -6.57
CA GLY A 173 -24.70 19.38 -6.99
C GLY A 173 -24.58 18.26 -8.01
N ASP A 174 -23.38 17.78 -8.32
CA ASP A 174 -23.17 16.66 -9.23
C ASP A 174 -23.49 15.31 -8.57
N VAL A 175 -24.76 15.04 -8.34
CA VAL A 175 -25.22 13.77 -7.73
C VAL A 175 -25.05 12.55 -8.64
N THR A 176 -24.68 12.76 -9.90
CA THR A 176 -24.53 11.74 -10.94
C THR A 176 -23.08 11.36 -11.23
N LEU A 177 -22.10 12.05 -10.63
CA LEU A 177 -20.66 11.87 -10.89
C LEU A 177 -20.28 12.18 -12.35
N GLU A 178 -20.95 13.13 -12.99
CA GLU A 178 -20.69 13.51 -14.39
C GLU A 178 -19.33 14.21 -14.56
N HIS A 179 -18.90 14.97 -13.55
CA HIS A 179 -17.64 15.70 -13.47
C HIS A 179 -16.60 14.97 -12.63
N PHE A 180 -16.87 13.73 -12.19
CA PHE A 180 -15.88 12.94 -11.48
C PHE A 180 -14.63 12.75 -12.35
N GLN A 181 -13.48 13.16 -11.83
CA GLN A 181 -12.19 12.96 -12.48
C GLN A 181 -11.08 12.78 -11.45
N LEU A 182 -10.16 11.85 -11.73
CA LEU A 182 -8.90 11.79 -10.98
C LEU A 182 -8.14 13.10 -11.14
N ALA A 183 -7.41 13.49 -10.09
CA ALA A 183 -6.71 14.75 -10.08
C ALA A 183 -5.35 14.64 -10.81
N GLU A 184 -4.74 15.79 -11.11
CA GLU A 184 -3.37 15.85 -11.63
C GLU A 184 -2.42 15.06 -10.71
N GLU A 185 -2.63 15.12 -9.39
CA GLU A 185 -1.80 14.42 -8.42
C GLU A 185 -1.79 12.89 -8.60
N ASP A 186 -2.90 12.32 -9.06
CA ASP A 186 -3.00 10.89 -9.36
C ASP A 186 -2.17 10.53 -10.59
N TYR A 187 -2.39 11.24 -11.70
CA TYR A 187 -1.73 10.94 -12.98
C TYR A 187 -0.23 11.27 -12.96
N GLU A 188 0.15 12.35 -12.28
CA GLU A 188 1.53 12.83 -12.28
C GLU A 188 2.42 12.15 -11.24
N TYR A 189 1.85 11.66 -10.15
CA TYR A 189 2.62 11.14 -9.02
C TYR A 189 2.17 9.72 -8.62
N LYS A 190 0.93 9.53 -8.16
CA LYS A 190 0.53 8.26 -7.52
C LYS A 190 0.51 7.08 -8.50
N ILE A 191 -0.17 7.22 -9.64
CA ILE A 191 -0.34 6.14 -10.63
C ILE A 191 1.02 5.68 -11.19
N PRO A 192 1.91 6.56 -11.70
CA PRO A 192 3.22 6.12 -12.21
C PRO A 192 4.08 5.43 -11.15
N ILE A 193 4.06 5.92 -9.91
CA ILE A 193 4.87 5.37 -8.82
C ILE A 193 4.33 4.04 -8.33
N ILE A 194 3.01 3.87 -8.24
CA ILE A 194 2.38 2.58 -7.92
C ILE A 194 2.71 1.55 -9.01
N SER A 195 2.64 1.94 -10.28
CA SER A 195 2.97 1.05 -11.40
C SER A 195 4.45 0.62 -11.35
N ALA A 196 5.38 1.55 -11.13
CA ALA A 196 6.80 1.22 -10.96
C ALA A 196 7.04 0.28 -9.76
N ALA A 197 6.39 0.53 -8.62
CA ALA A 197 6.49 -0.33 -7.44
C ALA A 197 5.97 -1.77 -7.72
N LYS A 198 4.88 -1.89 -8.49
CA LYS A 198 4.32 -3.19 -8.91
C LYS A 198 5.28 -3.94 -9.85
N GLU A 199 5.96 -3.25 -10.75
CA GLU A 199 6.94 -3.84 -11.68
C GLU A 199 8.20 -4.34 -10.96
N ILE A 200 8.68 -3.58 -9.97
CA ILE A 200 9.85 -3.93 -9.15
C ILE A 200 9.54 -5.13 -8.24
N SER A 201 8.32 -5.20 -7.72
CA SER A 201 7.90 -6.23 -6.77
C SER A 201 7.86 -7.61 -7.40
N ARG A 202 8.57 -8.59 -6.83
CA ARG A 202 8.48 -10.01 -7.27
C ARG A 202 7.18 -10.72 -6.86
N HIS A 203 6.34 -10.06 -6.09
CA HIS A 203 5.06 -10.57 -5.57
C HIS A 203 3.96 -9.54 -5.79
N SER A 204 2.71 -9.97 -5.74
CA SER A 204 1.57 -9.05 -5.80
C SER A 204 1.65 -8.03 -4.66
N LEU A 205 1.61 -6.74 -5.03
CA LEU A 205 1.47 -5.63 -4.10
C LEU A 205 -0.02 -5.43 -3.78
N TYR A 206 -0.41 -5.63 -2.53
CA TYR A 206 -1.78 -5.41 -2.07
C TYR A 206 -2.00 -3.92 -1.77
N LEU A 207 -2.95 -3.31 -2.46
CA LEU A 207 -3.28 -1.90 -2.26
C LEU A 207 -4.54 -1.76 -1.41
N VAL A 208 -4.50 -0.86 -0.42
CA VAL A 208 -5.66 -0.47 0.38
C VAL A 208 -5.95 1.00 0.17
N ALA A 209 -7.14 1.33 -0.32
CA ALA A 209 -7.55 2.73 -0.51
C ALA A 209 -8.26 3.28 0.72
N THR A 210 -8.12 4.58 1.00
CA THR A 210 -8.88 5.23 2.07
C THR A 210 -9.22 6.67 1.69
N PRO A 211 -10.47 7.13 1.78
CA PRO A 211 -10.82 8.53 1.63
C PRO A 211 -10.66 9.30 2.95
N TRP A 212 -10.18 10.53 2.90
CA TRP A 212 -10.15 11.43 4.06
C TRP A 212 -11.41 12.25 4.18
N THR A 213 -11.94 12.75 3.05
CA THR A 213 -13.11 13.62 3.04
C THR A 213 -13.92 13.40 1.77
N SER A 214 -15.22 13.70 1.81
CA SER A 214 -16.09 13.76 0.64
C SER A 214 -16.10 15.18 0.04
N PRO A 215 -16.62 15.37 -1.19
CA PRO A 215 -16.80 16.70 -1.75
C PRO A 215 -17.55 17.62 -0.81
N ASN A 216 -17.11 18.87 -0.68
CA ASN A 216 -17.59 19.76 0.37
C ASN A 216 -19.13 19.96 0.33
N TRP A 217 -19.73 20.07 -0.86
CA TRP A 217 -21.16 20.28 -1.08
C TRP A 217 -22.04 19.12 -0.57
N THR A 218 -21.45 17.94 -0.35
CA THR A 218 -22.13 16.78 0.23
C THR A 218 -22.20 16.81 1.76
N LYS A 219 -21.52 17.77 2.41
CA LYS A 219 -21.33 17.79 3.87
C LYS A 219 -22.17 18.86 4.55
N THR A 220 -22.54 18.63 5.80
CA THR A 220 -23.44 19.51 6.58
C THR A 220 -22.94 20.94 6.74
N ASN A 221 -21.62 21.15 6.65
CA ASN A 221 -20.98 22.46 6.78
C ASN A 221 -20.40 23.01 5.48
N ASN A 222 -20.61 22.34 4.35
CA ASN A 222 -20.03 22.68 3.06
C ASN A 222 -18.49 22.89 3.10
N ASN A 223 -17.78 22.10 3.91
CA ASN A 223 -16.33 22.25 4.11
C ASN A 223 -15.57 20.91 4.18
N TYR A 224 -14.29 20.92 3.83
CA TYR A 224 -13.46 19.70 3.84
C TYR A 224 -13.07 19.23 5.26
N PRO A 225 -12.65 20.12 6.19
CA PRO A 225 -12.51 19.78 7.59
C PRO A 225 -13.69 20.26 8.45
N PRO A 226 -13.91 19.57 9.56
CA PRO A 226 -14.64 18.31 9.56
C PRO A 226 -16.14 18.53 9.40
N GLY A 227 -16.88 17.52 8.93
CA GLY A 227 -18.33 17.61 8.80
C GLY A 227 -18.97 16.26 8.52
N TYR A 228 -20.25 16.11 8.85
CA TYR A 228 -21.01 14.90 8.54
C TYR A 228 -21.38 14.89 7.07
N LEU A 229 -21.31 13.70 6.44
CA LEU A 229 -21.93 13.48 5.15
C LEU A 229 -23.45 13.50 5.31
N LYS A 230 -24.14 14.34 4.53
CA LYS A 230 -25.60 14.38 4.60
C LYS A 230 -26.18 13.07 4.08
N GLN A 231 -27.24 12.57 4.72
CA GLN A 231 -27.80 11.25 4.45
C GLN A 231 -28.29 11.11 3.01
N GLU A 232 -28.80 12.18 2.41
CA GLU A 232 -29.21 12.21 1.01
C GLU A 232 -28.07 11.91 0.02
N TYR A 233 -26.81 12.02 0.43
CA TYR A 233 -25.63 11.75 -0.39
C TYR A 233 -24.92 10.42 -0.08
N TRP A 234 -25.50 9.53 0.73
CA TRP A 234 -24.88 8.24 1.05
C TRP A 234 -24.73 7.33 -0.18
N THR A 235 -25.78 7.19 -1.00
CA THR A 235 -25.68 6.43 -2.27
C THR A 235 -24.65 7.05 -3.21
N TYR A 236 -24.65 8.39 -3.32
CA TYR A 236 -23.65 9.11 -4.11
C TYR A 236 -22.23 8.79 -3.64
N TRP A 237 -21.97 8.83 -2.33
CA TRP A 237 -20.65 8.56 -1.76
C TRP A 237 -20.18 7.12 -1.98
N ALA A 238 -21.10 6.15 -1.90
CA ALA A 238 -20.80 4.77 -2.27
C ALA A 238 -20.40 4.65 -3.75
N ASN A 239 -21.13 5.32 -4.65
CA ASN A 239 -20.80 5.35 -6.07
C ASN A 239 -19.48 6.09 -6.35
N TYR A 240 -19.16 7.14 -5.59
CA TYR A 240 -17.87 7.84 -5.67
C TYR A 240 -16.70 6.89 -5.40
N ILE A 241 -16.80 6.05 -4.36
CA ILE A 241 -15.79 5.03 -4.04
C ILE A 241 -15.67 4.00 -5.16
N ILE A 242 -16.80 3.53 -5.70
CA ILE A 242 -16.80 2.58 -6.82
C ILE A 242 -16.18 3.20 -8.08
N ARG A 243 -16.51 4.47 -8.38
CA ARG A 243 -15.96 5.20 -9.52
C ARG A 243 -14.46 5.39 -9.40
N PHE A 244 -13.94 5.63 -8.20
CA PHE A 244 -12.50 5.61 -7.95
C PHE A 244 -11.86 4.27 -8.34
N LEU A 245 -12.46 3.14 -7.94
CA LEU A 245 -11.97 1.81 -8.32
C LEU A 245 -12.01 1.60 -9.84
N GLU A 246 -13.05 2.10 -10.51
CA GLU A 246 -13.16 2.07 -11.98
C GLU A 246 -12.06 2.86 -12.67
N GLU A 247 -11.80 4.10 -12.27
CA GLU A 247 -10.78 4.93 -12.90
C GLU A 247 -9.37 4.36 -12.67
N TYR A 248 -9.03 3.92 -11.45
CA TYR A 248 -7.74 3.27 -11.22
C TYR A 248 -7.60 1.93 -11.95
N LYS A 249 -8.71 1.21 -12.17
CA LYS A 249 -8.68 -0.02 -12.96
C LYS A 249 -8.34 0.24 -14.43
N LYS A 250 -8.77 1.36 -15.01
CA LYS A 250 -8.40 1.76 -16.38
C LYS A 250 -6.89 1.97 -16.52
N GLU A 251 -6.24 2.41 -15.44
CA GLU A 251 -4.79 2.57 -15.32
C GLU A 251 -4.06 1.27 -14.93
N GLY A 252 -4.75 0.13 -14.94
CA GLY A 252 -4.17 -1.17 -14.61
C GLY A 252 -3.88 -1.38 -13.12
N ILE A 253 -4.48 -0.58 -12.23
CA ILE A 253 -4.29 -0.66 -10.77
C ILE A 253 -5.55 -1.24 -10.13
N ASP A 254 -5.35 -2.36 -9.42
CA ASP A 254 -6.39 -3.05 -8.65
C ASP A 254 -6.17 -2.85 -7.16
N PHE A 255 -7.25 -2.66 -6.41
CA PHE A 255 -7.23 -2.59 -4.95
C PHE A 255 -7.61 -3.91 -4.31
N TRP A 256 -6.83 -4.31 -3.30
CA TRP A 256 -7.18 -5.45 -2.44
C TRP A 256 -8.36 -5.12 -1.54
N GLY A 257 -8.40 -3.90 -1.03
CA GLY A 257 -9.50 -3.41 -0.20
C GLY A 257 -9.50 -1.91 -0.05
N PHE A 258 -10.42 -1.42 0.76
CA PHE A 258 -10.45 -0.04 1.19
C PHE A 258 -11.05 0.07 2.59
N SER A 259 -10.72 1.13 3.32
CA SER A 259 -11.49 1.54 4.49
C SER A 259 -12.52 2.59 4.12
N VAL A 260 -13.66 2.59 4.81
CA VAL A 260 -14.80 3.47 4.51
C VAL A 260 -14.46 4.95 4.66
N SER A 261 -13.59 5.29 5.61
CA SER A 261 -13.17 6.66 5.92
C SER A 261 -11.89 6.60 6.72
N ASN A 262 -11.02 7.60 6.54
CA ASN A 262 -9.90 7.85 7.43
C ASN A 262 -10.38 8.48 8.74
N GLU A 263 -9.99 7.89 9.86
CA GLU A 263 -10.17 8.43 11.21
C GLU A 263 -11.55 9.10 11.45
N PRO A 264 -12.66 8.39 11.21
CA PRO A 264 -14.01 8.97 11.27
C PRO A 264 -14.38 9.52 12.65
N SER A 265 -13.66 9.12 13.71
CA SER A 265 -13.92 9.55 15.09
C SER A 265 -13.07 10.74 15.54
N ASN A 266 -11.98 11.08 14.83
CA ASN A 266 -11.04 12.11 15.26
C ASN A 266 -11.71 13.46 15.54
N SER A 267 -12.56 13.91 14.64
CA SER A 267 -13.27 15.19 14.81
C SER A 267 -14.36 15.16 15.87
N ILE A 268 -14.82 13.98 16.29
CA ILE A 268 -15.82 13.83 17.35
C ILE A 268 -15.22 14.23 18.70
N TYR A 269 -13.98 13.82 18.99
CA TYR A 269 -13.34 14.11 20.27
C TYR A 269 -12.38 15.30 20.22
N MET A 270 -11.85 15.68 19.05
CA MET A 270 -11.01 16.88 18.89
C MET A 270 -11.84 18.15 18.60
N GLY A 271 -13.10 17.99 18.19
CA GLY A 271 -14.03 19.09 17.89
C GLY A 271 -13.58 19.97 16.73
N LEU A 272 -14.06 21.23 16.72
CA LEU A 272 -13.81 22.20 15.64
C LEU A 272 -12.34 22.63 15.47
N LYS A 273 -11.42 22.18 16.35
CA LYS A 273 -9.98 22.43 16.21
C LYS A 273 -9.30 21.46 15.24
N TYR A 274 -10.00 20.40 14.82
CA TYR A 274 -9.50 19.48 13.82
C TYR A 274 -9.68 20.07 12.42
N LEU A 275 -8.63 20.70 11.89
CA LEU A 275 -8.66 21.42 10.61
C LEU A 275 -8.11 20.60 9.43
N ILE A 276 -8.04 19.28 9.59
CA ILE A 276 -7.57 18.34 8.58
C ILE A 276 -8.77 17.74 7.82
N ASN A 277 -8.58 17.42 6.54
CA ASN A 277 -9.57 16.73 5.71
C ASN A 277 -10.17 15.53 6.46
N ASN A 278 -11.49 15.57 6.72
CA ASN A 278 -12.18 14.54 7.48
C ASN A 278 -13.66 14.48 7.15
N ILE A 279 -14.17 13.27 6.95
CA ILE A 279 -15.59 12.94 6.99
C ILE A 279 -15.92 12.30 8.34
N MET A 280 -16.90 12.87 9.03
CA MET A 280 -17.32 12.39 10.34
C MET A 280 -18.33 11.25 10.17
N PHE A 281 -18.09 10.13 10.84
CA PHE A 281 -19.07 9.05 10.98
C PHE A 281 -19.22 8.66 12.45
N MET A 282 -20.46 8.68 12.94
CA MET A 282 -20.81 7.88 14.12
C MET A 282 -20.84 6.40 13.71
N PRO A 283 -20.53 5.45 14.62
CA PRO A 283 -20.56 4.03 14.29
C PRO A 283 -21.95 3.56 13.82
N MET A 284 -23.04 4.20 14.26
CA MET A 284 -24.40 3.86 13.80
C MET A 284 -24.61 4.26 12.34
N ASP A 285 -24.19 5.47 11.96
CA ASP A 285 -24.29 5.95 10.58
C ASP A 285 -23.36 5.14 9.67
N HIS A 286 -22.15 4.81 10.15
CA HIS A 286 -21.24 3.94 9.41
C HIS A 286 -21.87 2.56 9.13
N ARG A 287 -22.53 1.97 10.14
CA ARG A 287 -23.24 0.69 9.99
C ARG A 287 -24.31 0.76 8.91
N VAL A 288 -25.15 1.79 8.95
CA VAL A 288 -26.22 1.99 7.97
C VAL A 288 -25.64 2.25 6.59
N PHE A 289 -24.65 3.15 6.47
CA PHE A 289 -23.95 3.43 5.22
C PHE A 289 -23.37 2.15 4.58
N VAL A 290 -22.68 1.32 5.36
CA VAL A 290 -22.11 0.05 4.86
C VAL A 290 -23.20 -0.95 4.48
N LYS A 291 -24.22 -1.15 5.33
CA LYS A 291 -25.27 -2.15 5.10
C LYS A 291 -26.20 -1.79 3.95
N GLU A 292 -26.60 -0.53 3.83
CA GLU A 292 -27.69 -0.10 2.95
C GLU A 292 -27.20 0.54 1.65
N HIS A 293 -25.96 1.04 1.59
CA HIS A 293 -25.44 1.73 0.41
C HIS A 293 -24.18 1.05 -0.12
N LEU A 294 -23.06 1.19 0.58
CA LEU A 294 -21.74 0.79 0.07
C LEU A 294 -21.63 -0.71 -0.17
N GLY A 295 -22.01 -1.53 0.81
CA GLY A 295 -21.93 -2.99 0.73
C GLY A 295 -22.69 -3.56 -0.46
N PRO A 296 -24.02 -3.33 -0.56
CA PRO A 296 -24.81 -3.80 -1.70
C PRO A 296 -24.28 -3.33 -3.05
N LEU A 297 -23.95 -2.03 -3.19
CA LEU A 297 -23.47 -1.47 -4.45
C LEU A 297 -22.12 -2.06 -4.86
N LEU A 298 -21.17 -2.20 -3.92
CA LEU A 298 -19.87 -2.79 -4.20
C LEU A 298 -20.02 -4.26 -4.61
N ARG A 299 -20.82 -5.05 -3.88
CA ARG A 299 -21.03 -6.48 -4.18
C ARG A 299 -21.77 -6.71 -5.50
N ALA A 300 -22.58 -5.75 -5.96
CA ALA A 300 -23.21 -5.78 -7.28
C ALA A 300 -22.30 -5.32 -8.43
N SER A 301 -21.21 -4.61 -8.12
CA SER A 301 -20.28 -4.08 -9.12
C SER A 301 -19.23 -5.12 -9.59
N PRO A 302 -18.45 -4.82 -10.65
CA PRO A 302 -17.28 -5.62 -11.03
C PRO A 302 -16.21 -5.78 -9.94
N PHE A 303 -16.25 -4.95 -8.89
CA PHE A 303 -15.31 -4.95 -7.75
C PHE A 303 -15.82 -5.74 -6.55
N ASN A 304 -16.75 -6.68 -6.74
CA ASN A 304 -17.41 -7.42 -5.67
C ASN A 304 -16.45 -8.20 -4.73
N LYS A 305 -15.21 -8.46 -5.14
CA LYS A 305 -14.17 -9.11 -4.31
C LYS A 305 -13.33 -8.15 -3.47
N THR A 306 -13.40 -6.85 -3.73
CA THR A 306 -12.66 -5.81 -2.99
C THR A 306 -13.09 -5.82 -1.53
N LYS A 307 -12.11 -5.80 -0.62
CA LYS A 307 -12.34 -5.92 0.82
C LYS A 307 -12.80 -4.60 1.44
N ILE A 308 -13.79 -4.65 2.32
CA ILE A 308 -14.24 -3.49 3.09
C ILE A 308 -13.69 -3.59 4.52
N PHE A 309 -12.89 -2.61 4.92
CA PHE A 309 -12.41 -2.47 6.30
C PHE A 309 -13.21 -1.39 7.03
N THR A 310 -13.69 -1.71 8.23
CA THR A 310 -14.33 -0.73 9.12
C THR A 310 -13.31 -0.08 10.06
N PHE A 311 -13.75 0.99 10.73
CA PHE A 311 -13.05 1.76 11.74
C PHE A 311 -11.95 2.68 11.19
N GLU A 312 -10.76 2.14 10.89
CA GLU A 312 -9.58 2.90 10.44
C GLU A 312 -9.28 4.12 11.31
N ASP A 313 -9.18 3.88 12.62
CA ASP A 313 -8.96 4.89 13.63
C ASP A 313 -8.28 4.27 14.86
N SER A 314 -7.91 5.10 15.82
CA SER A 314 -7.20 4.73 17.03
C SER A 314 -7.83 3.55 17.77
N ARG A 315 -7.04 2.49 18.01
CA ARG A 315 -7.43 1.33 18.84
C ARG A 315 -8.12 1.65 20.17
N LYS A 316 -7.94 2.87 20.72
CA LYS A 316 -8.62 3.34 21.94
C LYS A 316 -10.15 3.29 21.81
N PHE A 317 -10.68 3.57 20.61
CA PHE A 317 -12.12 3.59 20.34
C PHE A 317 -12.63 2.30 19.68
N LEU A 318 -11.75 1.31 19.45
CA LEU A 318 -12.07 0.08 18.73
C LEU A 318 -13.28 -0.64 19.32
N LYS A 319 -13.29 -0.86 20.63
CA LYS A 319 -14.40 -1.55 21.29
C LYS A 319 -15.71 -0.77 21.14
N TYR A 320 -15.68 0.54 21.40
CA TYR A 320 -16.86 1.41 21.26
C TYR A 320 -17.44 1.35 19.85
N TRP A 321 -16.57 1.37 18.84
CA TRP A 321 -16.93 1.33 17.43
C TRP A 321 -17.53 -0.02 17.03
N ILE A 322 -16.80 -1.11 17.30
CA ILE A 322 -17.20 -2.45 16.86
C ILE A 322 -18.45 -2.93 17.57
N ASP A 323 -18.61 -2.68 18.87
CA ASP A 323 -19.83 -3.06 19.60
C ASP A 323 -21.08 -2.45 18.93
N ARG A 324 -20.98 -1.22 18.43
CA ARG A 324 -22.08 -0.47 17.80
C ARG A 324 -22.29 -0.80 16.33
N VAL A 325 -21.21 -0.99 15.57
CA VAL A 325 -21.33 -1.44 14.19
C VAL A 325 -21.93 -2.84 14.14
N MET A 326 -21.50 -3.74 15.01
CA MET A 326 -21.92 -5.16 15.00
C MET A 326 -23.21 -5.44 15.78
N GLU A 327 -23.86 -4.43 16.34
CA GLU A 327 -25.22 -4.56 16.91
C GLU A 327 -26.25 -5.03 15.86
N ASP A 328 -26.04 -4.68 14.58
CA ASP A 328 -26.77 -5.28 13.46
C ASP A 328 -25.86 -6.32 12.78
N PRO A 329 -26.09 -7.62 12.98
CA PRO A 329 -25.21 -8.66 12.47
C PRO A 329 -25.19 -8.72 10.93
N ASP A 330 -26.18 -8.18 10.23
CA ASP A 330 -26.22 -8.22 8.78
C ASP A 330 -25.09 -7.39 8.14
N VAL A 331 -24.61 -6.34 8.82
CA VAL A 331 -23.48 -5.53 8.32
C VAL A 331 -22.21 -6.36 8.20
N ALA A 332 -22.06 -7.41 9.02
CA ALA A 332 -20.91 -8.30 9.00
C ALA A 332 -20.78 -9.09 7.69
N THR A 333 -21.86 -9.19 6.89
CA THR A 333 -21.80 -9.78 5.55
C THR A 333 -20.98 -8.94 4.56
N TYR A 334 -20.82 -7.65 4.82
CA TYR A 334 -20.06 -6.73 3.98
C TYR A 334 -18.67 -6.41 4.53
N ILE A 335 -18.50 -6.37 5.85
CA ILE A 335 -17.23 -6.03 6.50
C ILE A 335 -16.28 -7.23 6.50
N ASP A 336 -15.13 -7.08 5.84
CA ASP A 336 -14.11 -8.13 5.72
C ASP A 336 -13.04 -8.05 6.83
N GLY A 337 -12.94 -6.93 7.54
CA GLY A 337 -11.99 -6.75 8.62
C GLY A 337 -12.08 -5.38 9.28
N VAL A 338 -11.20 -5.16 10.25
CA VAL A 338 -11.10 -3.91 11.02
C VAL A 338 -9.71 -3.33 10.85
N SER A 339 -9.64 -2.05 10.50
CA SER A 339 -8.38 -1.28 10.46
C SER A 339 -8.25 -0.45 11.74
N VAL A 340 -7.04 -0.37 12.32
CA VAL A 340 -6.76 0.20 13.65
C VAL A 340 -5.51 1.06 13.68
#